data_AF-A0A3N5J1J0-F1
#
_entry.id   AF-A0A3N5J1J0-F1
#
_cell.length_a   1.000
_cell.length_b   1.000
_cell.length_c   1.000
_cell.angle_alpha   90.00
_cell.angle_beta   90.00
_cell.angle_gamma   90.00
#
_symmetry.space_group_name_H-M   'P 1'
#
loop_
_entity.id
_entity.type
_entity.pdbx_description
1 polymer ?
#
loop_
_entity_poly.entity_id
_entity_poly.type
_entity_poly.pdbx_seq_one_letter_code
_entity_poly.pdbx_strand_id
1 'polypeptide(L)' 'MTSIEYPWIQSECKKMADDQLKLFTGNSNPPLAGDICEYLGIPLGIVQVRRFSDGEIFVEIG' A
#
# COMPACT_ATOMS: atom_id res chain seq x y z
N MET A 1 33.21 -3.35 24.87
CA MET A 1 31.79 -2.96 24.79
C MET A 1 31.67 -2.05 23.57
N THR A 2 31.86 -2.63 22.40
CA THR A 2 32.07 -1.91 21.14
C THR A 2 30.71 -1.74 20.48
N SER A 3 30.24 -0.51 20.41
CA SER A 3 29.07 -0.13 19.62
C SER A 3 29.27 -0.61 18.19
N ILE A 4 28.49 -1.61 17.79
CA ILE A 4 28.46 -2.08 16.42
C ILE A 4 27.47 -1.17 15.70
N GLU A 5 27.96 -0.10 15.08
CA GLU A 5 27.16 0.64 14.12
C GLU A 5 26.99 -0.22 12.88
N TYR A 6 25.75 -0.53 12.53
CA TYR A 6 25.38 -1.33 11.38
C TYR A 6 25.17 -0.41 10.16
N PRO A 7 26.19 -0.22 9.29
CA PRO A 7 26.17 0.80 8.26
C PRO A 7 25.17 0.52 7.12
N TRP A 8 24.65 -0.72 7.06
CA TRP A 8 23.66 -1.19 6.10
C TRP A 8 22.21 -0.82 6.43
N ILE A 9 21.92 -0.32 7.64
CA ILE A 9 20.54 -0.08 8.06
C ILE A 9 19.96 1.23 7.48
N GLN A 10 20.80 2.15 6.97
CA GLN A 10 20.32 3.47 6.57
C GLN A 10 20.37 3.76 5.06
N SER A 11 21.20 3.07 4.27
CA SER A 11 21.42 3.42 2.86
C SER A 11 20.39 2.84 1.87
N GLU A 12 19.64 1.80 2.25
CA GLU A 12 18.74 1.08 1.32
C GLU A 12 17.25 1.27 1.58
N CYS A 13 16.84 1.64 2.81
CA CYS A 13 15.42 1.78 3.15
C CYS A 13 14.71 2.94 2.46
N LYS A 14 15.44 3.82 1.73
CA LYS A 14 14.87 4.94 0.98
C LYS A 14 14.75 4.69 -0.54
N LYS A 15 15.12 3.50 -1.02
CA LYS A 15 15.04 3.11 -2.45
C LYS A 15 14.45 1.71 -2.68
N MET A 16 13.48 1.31 -1.85
CA MET A 16 12.73 0.07 -2.02
C MET A 16 11.21 0.26 -2.06
N ALA A 17 10.72 1.51 -2.07
CA ALA A 17 9.41 1.80 -2.65
C ALA A 17 9.60 1.72 -4.18
N ASP A 18 9.82 0.50 -4.64
CA ASP A 18 9.88 0.14 -6.04
C ASP A 18 8.58 0.63 -6.69
N ASP A 19 8.74 1.35 -7.80
CA ASP A 19 7.69 1.95 -8.65
C ASP A 19 6.61 0.94 -9.15
N GLN A 20 6.60 -0.30 -8.65
CA GLN A 20 5.70 -1.38 -9.05
C GLN A 20 4.65 -1.77 -7.99
N LEU A 21 4.84 -1.48 -6.70
CA LEU A 21 3.88 -1.92 -5.68
C LEU A 21 2.74 -0.91 -5.50
N LYS A 22 1.59 -1.20 -6.09
CA LYS A 22 0.35 -0.44 -5.90
C LYS A 22 -0.62 -1.23 -5.02
N LEU A 23 -1.01 -0.65 -3.88
CA LEU A 23 -2.06 -1.19 -3.03
C LEU A 23 -3.41 -0.61 -3.43
N PHE A 24 -4.43 -1.46 -3.54
CA PHE A 24 -5.81 -1.04 -3.79
C PHE A 24 -6.72 -1.73 -2.78
N THR A 25 -7.80 -1.05 -2.39
CA THR A 25 -8.82 -1.64 -1.51
C THR A 25 -10.20 -1.51 -2.12
N GLY A 26 -10.99 -2.57 -2.03
CA GLY A 26 -12.40 -2.54 -2.40
C GLY A 26 -13.29 -2.02 -1.28
N ASN A 27 -14.58 -2.38 -1.31
CA ASN A 27 -15.54 -1.97 -0.28
C ASN A 27 -15.56 -2.86 0.98
N SER A 28 -14.64 -3.85 1.10
CA SER A 28 -14.67 -4.79 2.22
C SER A 28 -14.11 -4.18 3.51
N ASN A 29 -12.91 -3.60 3.46
CA ASN A 29 -12.28 -3.03 4.66
C ASN A 29 -11.25 -1.92 4.31
N PRO A 30 -11.72 -0.70 4.04
CA PRO A 30 -10.85 0.46 3.84
C PRO A 30 -9.89 0.78 5.00
N PRO A 31 -10.29 0.74 6.30
CA PRO A 31 -9.40 1.14 7.38
C PRO A 31 -8.20 0.21 7.53
N LEU A 32 -8.39 -1.11 7.41
CA LEU A 32 -7.28 -2.06 7.46
C LEU A 32 -6.27 -1.84 6.32
N ALA A 33 -6.75 -1.50 5.12
CA ALA A 33 -5.87 -1.19 4.00
C ALA A 33 -5.07 0.10 4.26
N GLY A 34 -5.64 1.07 4.98
CA GLY A 34 -4.95 2.26 5.47
C GLY A 34 -3.82 1.92 6.44
N ASP A 35 -4.08 1.08 7.43
CA ASP A 35 -3.07 0.65 8.42
C ASP A 35 -1.89 -0.07 7.73
N ILE A 36 -2.17 -0.89 6.72
CA ILE A 36 -1.15 -1.59 5.92
C ILE A 36 -0.34 -0.60 5.08
N CYS A 37 -0.99 0.38 4.45
CA CYS A 37 -0.33 1.46 3.72
C CYS A 37 0.58 2.29 4.62
N GLU A 38 0.14 2.61 5.84
CA GLU A 38 0.92 3.35 6.84
C GLU A 38 2.14 2.54 7.29
N TYR A 39 1.97 1.24 7.57
CA TYR A 39 3.07 0.35 7.95
C TYR A 39 4.12 0.20 6.84
N LEU A 40 3.68 0.10 5.59
CA LEU A 40 4.56 -0.05 4.42
C LEU A 40 5.12 1.28 3.91
N GLY A 41 4.57 2.41 4.35
CA GLY A 41 4.96 3.75 3.89
C GLY A 41 4.60 4.03 2.43
N ILE A 42 3.59 3.36 1.88
CA ILE A 42 3.15 3.49 0.48
C ILE A 42 1.73 4.06 0.40
N PRO A 43 1.45 4.96 -0.55
CA PRO A 43 0.11 5.51 -0.73
C PRO A 43 -0.84 4.45 -1.31
N LEU A 44 -2.11 4.52 -0.89
CA LEU A 44 -3.16 3.69 -1.46
C LEU A 44 -3.53 4.22 -2.86
N GLY A 45 -3.59 3.33 -3.84
CA GLY A 45 -3.91 3.64 -5.23
C GLY A 45 -5.38 4.02 -5.42
N ILE A 46 -5.63 4.86 -6.42
CA ILE A 46 -6.99 5.33 -6.74
C ILE A 46 -7.77 4.17 -7.38
N VAL A 47 -8.87 3.78 -6.75
CA VAL A 47 -9.78 2.76 -7.26
C VAL A 47 -11.23 3.20 -7.08
N GLN A 48 -12.04 3.08 -8.12
CA GLN A 48 -13.48 3.25 -8.06
C GLN A 48 -14.15 1.90 -8.09
N VAL A 49 -14.82 1.55 -6.99
CA VAL A 49 -15.65 0.34 -6.91
C VAL A 49 -17.11 0.77 -6.86
N ARG A 50 -17.90 0.33 -7.84
CA ARG A 50 -19.35 0.55 -7.90
C ARG A 50 -20.07 -0.79 -7.95
N ARG A 51 -21.25 -0.85 -7.34
CA ARG A 51 -22.12 -2.01 -7.39
C ARG A 51 -23.37 -1.65 -8.20
N PHE A 52 -23.72 -2.48 -9.18
CA PHE A 52 -24.93 -2.32 -9.97
C PHE A 52 -26.14 -2.99 -9.28
N SER A 53 -27.35 -2.60 -9.70
CA SER A 53 -28.61 -3.08 -9.13
C SER A 53 -28.91 -4.54 -9.44
N ASP A 54 -28.27 -5.11 -10.47
CA ASP A 54 -28.33 -6.53 -10.84
C ASP A 54 -27.36 -7.41 -10.02
N GLY A 55 -26.48 -6.79 -9.22
CA GLY A 55 -25.51 -7.49 -8.37
C GLY A 55 -24.10 -7.57 -8.96
N GLU A 56 -23.86 -7.02 -10.15
CA GLU A 56 -22.51 -6.96 -10.73
C GLU A 56 -21.64 -5.91 -10.02
N ILE A 57 -20.32 -6.17 -9.99
CA ILE A 57 -19.32 -5.28 -9.37
C ILE A 57 -18.46 -4.67 -10.48
N PHE A 58 -18.46 -3.34 -10.55
CA PHE A 58 -17.59 -2.57 -11.42
C PHE A 58 -16.37 -2.08 -10.65
N VAL A 59 -15.18 -2.31 -11.19
CA VAL A 59 -13.92 -1.86 -10.62
C VAL A 59 -13.12 -1.14 -11.70
N GLU A 60 -12.74 0.10 -11.42
CA GLU A 60 -11.90 0.93 -12.28
C GLU A 60 -10.67 1.38 -11.49
N ILE A 61 -9.48 1.13 -12.06
CA ILE A 61 -8.19 1.48 -11.47
C ILE A 61 -7.64 2.68 -12.25
N GLY A 62 -7.32 3.77 -11.53
CA GLY A 62 -6.78 5.01 -12.09
C GLY A 62 -5.26 5.08 -12.17
#